data_AF-A0AAV0W8X5-F1
#
_entry.id   AF-A0AAV0W8X5-F1
#
_cell.length_a   1.000
_cell.length_b   1.000
_cell.length_c   1.000
_cell.angle_alpha   90.00
_cell.angle_beta   90.00
_cell.angle_gamma   90.00
#
_symmetry.space_group_name_H-M   'P 1'
#
loop_
_entity.id
_entity.type
_entity.pdbx_description
1 polymer ?
#
loop_
_entity_poly.entity_id
_entity_poly.type
_entity_poly.pdbx_seq_one_letter_code
_entity_poly.pdbx_strand_id
1 'polypeptide(L)'
;MTTHAGLTNESSPGKGNKSCPVCAQGYHSIYQCPIFMQATPKDRKTLIIKAKLCLNCLWYSHHTNQCSSIKVCKLCKLKHHILLHITSDHTSQYH
;
A
#
# COMPACT_ATOMS: atom_id res chain seq x y z
N MET A 1 35.04 -16.86 -42.92
CA MET A 1 33.71 -17.39 -42.56
C MET A 1 33.63 -17.30 -41.05
N THR A 2 32.82 -16.35 -40.58
CA THR A 2 32.94 -15.63 -39.32
C THR A 2 32.53 -16.42 -38.09
N THR A 3 33.47 -16.47 -37.14
CA THR A 3 33.35 -16.41 -35.66
C THR A 3 32.03 -16.80 -35.01
N HIS A 4 32.10 -17.79 -34.12
CA HIS A 4 31.10 -18.09 -33.10
C HIS A 4 30.85 -16.85 -32.23
N ALA A 5 29.64 -16.32 -32.29
CA ALA A 5 29.16 -15.33 -31.33
C ALA A 5 28.91 -16.02 -30.00
N GLY A 6 29.60 -15.56 -28.96
CA GLY A 6 29.19 -15.80 -27.57
C GLY A 6 27.98 -14.94 -27.19
N LEU A 7 27.45 -15.23 -25.99
CA LEU A 7 27.04 -14.29 -24.93
C LEU A 7 25.78 -14.80 -24.18
N THR A 8 26.06 -15.24 -22.95
CA THR A 8 25.36 -14.92 -21.67
C THR A 8 23.83 -14.96 -21.60
N ASN A 9 23.31 -15.99 -20.92
CA ASN A 9 22.80 -15.96 -19.54
C ASN A 9 21.86 -14.82 -19.08
N GLU A 10 20.57 -14.88 -19.44
CA GLU A 10 19.54 -14.02 -18.84
C GLU A 10 18.48 -14.88 -18.13
N SER A 11 18.85 -15.41 -16.95
CA SER A 11 17.86 -15.87 -15.97
C SER A 11 16.97 -14.69 -15.63
N SER A 12 15.78 -14.67 -16.24
CA SER A 12 14.78 -13.62 -16.08
C SER A 12 14.56 -13.32 -14.59
N PRO A 13 14.49 -12.04 -14.17
CA PRO A 13 14.26 -11.70 -12.78
C PRO A 13 12.92 -12.31 -12.37
N GLY A 14 12.97 -13.15 -11.33
CA GLY A 14 11.81 -13.86 -10.81
C GLY A 14 10.64 -12.91 -10.68
N LYS A 15 9.56 -13.20 -11.41
CA LYS A 15 8.23 -12.64 -11.17
C LYS A 15 7.79 -13.14 -9.79
N GLY A 16 8.28 -12.47 -8.75
CA GLY A 16 7.90 -12.75 -7.37
C GLY A 16 6.39 -12.70 -7.29
N ASN A 17 5.79 -13.82 -6.90
CA ASN A 17 4.37 -13.92 -6.61
C ASN A 17 3.98 -12.67 -5.82
N LYS A 18 3.12 -11.79 -6.38
CA LYS A 18 2.78 -10.51 -5.76
C LYS A 18 1.98 -10.82 -4.50
N SER A 19 2.64 -11.11 -3.41
CA SER A 19 1.99 -11.31 -2.14
C SER A 19 1.52 -9.96 -1.61
N CYS A 20 0.48 -9.97 -0.78
CA CYS A 20 0.02 -8.76 -0.12
C CYS A 20 1.18 -8.10 0.63
N PRO A 21 1.49 -6.82 0.39
CA PRO A 21 2.67 -6.16 0.95
C PRO A 21 2.55 -5.90 2.46
N VAL A 22 1.38 -6.16 3.06
CA VAL A 22 1.14 -6.02 4.50
C VAL A 22 1.31 -7.34 5.25
N CYS A 23 0.71 -8.43 4.79
CA CYS A 23 0.79 -9.72 5.46
C CYS A 23 1.77 -10.71 4.82
N ALA A 24 2.33 -10.38 3.66
CA ALA A 24 3.20 -11.25 2.85
C ALA A 24 2.56 -12.60 2.46
N GLN A 25 1.23 -12.74 2.55
CA GLN A 25 0.50 -13.98 2.30
C GLN A 25 -0.46 -13.84 1.12
N GLY A 26 -0.22 -14.60 0.05
CA GLY A 26 -1.10 -14.69 -1.11
C GLY A 26 -1.34 -13.34 -1.83
N TYR A 27 -2.01 -13.39 -2.99
CA TYR A 27 -2.42 -12.17 -3.68
C TYR A 27 -3.82 -11.75 -3.23
N HIS A 28 -3.95 -10.55 -2.68
CA HIS A 28 -5.25 -9.94 -2.38
C HIS A 28 -5.16 -8.42 -2.31
N SER A 29 -6.31 -7.77 -2.45
CA SER A 29 -6.44 -6.33 -2.22
C SER A 29 -6.23 -6.01 -0.75
N ILE A 30 -5.69 -4.83 -0.44
CA ILE A 30 -5.51 -4.37 0.94
C ILE A 30 -6.80 -4.41 1.75
N TYR A 31 -7.96 -4.26 1.09
CA TYR A 31 -9.27 -4.33 1.75
C TYR A 31 -9.64 -5.73 2.25
N GLN A 32 -9.01 -6.76 1.69
CA GLN A 32 -9.18 -8.16 2.06
C GLN A 32 -8.08 -8.64 3.02
N CYS A 33 -7.08 -7.80 3.31
CA CYS A 33 -5.99 -8.16 4.20
C CYS A 33 -6.46 -8.19 5.66
N PRO A 34 -6.47 -9.36 6.34
CA PRO A 34 -6.98 -9.46 7.70
C PRO A 34 -6.11 -8.66 8.69
N ILE A 35 -4.79 -8.66 8.50
CA ILE A 35 -3.86 -7.88 9.33
C ILE A 35 -4.16 -6.39 9.24
N PHE A 36 -4.41 -5.86 8.03
CA PHE A 36 -4.74 -4.46 7.84
C PHE A 36 -6.12 -4.11 8.44
N MET A 37 -7.12 -4.97 8.24
CA MET A 37 -8.48 -4.70 8.70
C MET A 37 -8.63 -4.78 10.22
N GLN A 38 -7.88 -5.65 10.88
CA GLN A 38 -7.89 -5.78 12.35
C GLN A 38 -6.97 -4.77 13.06
N ALA A 39 -6.03 -4.16 12.34
CA ALA A 39 -5.12 -3.17 12.91
C ALA A 39 -5.83 -1.87 13.33
N THR A 40 -5.31 -1.22 14.37
CA THR A 40 -5.76 0.11 14.81
C THR A 40 -5.45 1.17 13.73
N PRO A 41 -6.11 2.35 13.72
CA PRO A 41 -5.80 3.40 12.74
C PRO A 41 -4.31 3.81 12.71
N LYS A 42 -3.66 3.84 13.88
CA LYS A 42 -2.22 4.12 14.01
C LYS A 42 -1.37 3.02 13.38
N ASP A 43 -1.72 1.76 13.64
CA ASP A 43 -1.01 0.61 13.08
C ASP A 43 -1.23 0.51 11.57
N ARG A 44 -2.46 0.73 11.09
CA ARG A 44 -2.79 0.80 9.66
C ARG A 44 -1.91 1.80 8.93
N LYS A 45 -1.75 3.02 9.48
CA LYS A 45 -0.86 4.03 8.89
C LYS A 45 0.58 3.53 8.81
N THR A 46 1.07 2.89 9.86
CA THR A 46 2.42 2.30 9.90
C THR A 46 2.58 1.18 8.87
N LEU A 47 1.60 0.28 8.75
CA LEU A 47 1.59 -0.82 7.78
C LEU A 47 1.61 -0.31 6.35
N ILE A 48 0.78 0.70 6.01
CA ILE A 48 0.72 1.30 4.67
C ILE A 48 2.05 1.98 4.30
N ILE A 49 2.68 2.69 5.24
CA ILE A 49 3.99 3.32 5.03
C ILE A 49 5.06 2.25 4.77
N LYS A 50 5.11 1.19 5.60
CA LYS A 50 6.06 0.08 5.44
C LYS A 50 5.85 -0.66 4.11
N ALA A 51 4.60 -0.86 3.72
CA ALA A 51 4.18 -1.47 2.46
C ALA A 51 4.37 -0.54 1.24
N LYS A 52 4.83 0.71 1.43
CA LYS A 52 5.01 1.73 0.38
C LYS A 52 3.75 1.96 -0.46
N LEU A 53 2.59 1.88 0.18
CA LEU A 53 1.30 2.14 -0.45
C LEU A 53 0.92 3.62 -0.27
N CYS A 54 0.17 4.16 -1.24
CA CYS A 54 -0.35 5.52 -1.16
C CYS A 54 -1.29 5.65 0.05
N LEU A 55 -1.09 6.66 0.90
CA LEU A 55 -1.94 6.87 2.08
C LEU A 55 -3.37 7.26 1.70
N ASN A 56 -3.61 7.75 0.49
CA ASN A 56 -4.93 8.20 0.05
C ASN A 56 -5.77 7.10 -0.59
N CYS A 57 -5.20 6.37 -1.56
CA CYS A 57 -5.93 5.34 -2.30
C CYS A 57 -5.56 3.90 -1.90
N LEU A 58 -4.57 3.72 -1.03
CA LEU A 58 -4.06 2.43 -0.56
C LEU A 58 -3.52 1.52 -1.68
N TRP A 59 -3.12 2.11 -2.81
CA TRP A 59 -2.62 1.39 -3.97
C TRP A 59 -1.09 1.50 -4.13
N TYR A 60 -0.50 0.49 -4.74
CA TYR A 60 0.93 0.45 -5.10
C TYR A 60 1.11 1.08 -6.48
N SER A 61 1.64 2.31 -6.55
CA SER A 61 2.02 2.93 -7.83
C SER A 61 2.66 4.31 -7.63
N HIS A 62 2.23 5.04 -6.61
CA HIS A 62 2.60 6.44 -6.42
C HIS A 62 2.60 6.81 -4.94
N HIS A 63 3.26 7.93 -4.63
CA HIS A 63 3.20 8.55 -3.32
C HIS A 63 1.94 9.42 -3.16
N THR A 64 1.52 9.66 -1.92
CA THR A 64 0.30 10.41 -1.60
C THR A 64 0.23 11.81 -2.23
N ASN A 65 1.36 12.50 -2.34
CA ASN A 65 1.46 13.82 -2.98
C ASN A 65 1.17 13.76 -4.51
N GLN A 66 1.55 12.66 -5.16
CA GLN A 66 1.33 12.38 -6.58
C GLN A 66 -0.01 11.66 -6.84
N CYS A 67 -0.82 11.42 -5.81
CA CYS A 67 -2.11 10.78 -5.97
C CYS A 67 -3.07 11.69 -6.74
N SER A 68 -3.50 11.22 -7.91
CA SER A 68 -4.49 11.88 -8.78
C SER A 68 -5.93 11.73 -8.29
N SER A 69 -6.17 10.91 -7.25
CA SER A 69 -7.50 10.79 -6.67
C SER A 69 -7.92 12.10 -6.02
N ILE A 70 -9.07 12.62 -6.47
CA ILE A 70 -9.74 13.78 -5.87
C ILE A 70 -10.35 13.45 -4.50
N LYS A 71 -10.45 12.17 -4.15
CA LYS A 71 -11.02 11.74 -2.87
C LYS A 71 -10.05 12.11 -1.76
N VAL A 72 -10.60 12.66 -0.68
CA VAL A 72 -9.90 13.01 0.55
C VAL A 72 -10.62 12.38 1.73
N CYS A 73 -9.97 12.35 2.89
CA CYS A 73 -10.57 11.89 4.13
C CYS A 73 -11.86 12.66 4.39
N LYS A 74 -13.00 11.96 4.54
CA LYS A 74 -14.29 12.63 4.73
C LYS A 74 -14.37 13.38 6.07
N LEU A 75 -13.59 12.96 7.07
CA LEU A 75 -13.58 13.50 8.43
C LEU A 75 -12.79 14.81 8.56
N CYS A 76 -11.58 14.90 7.98
CA CYS A 76 -10.73 16.09 8.10
C CYS A 76 -10.32 16.74 6.77
N LYS A 77 -10.82 16.24 5.63
CA LYS A 77 -10.58 16.77 4.28
C LYS A 77 -9.12 16.77 3.82
N LEU A 78 -8.23 16.05 4.50
CA LEU A 78 -6.82 15.86 4.10
C LEU A 78 -6.64 14.65 3.17
N LYS A 79 -5.53 14.63 2.41
CA LYS A 79 -5.16 13.55 1.46
C LYS A 79 -4.73 12.25 2.17
N HIS A 80 -5.69 11.55 2.76
CA HIS A 80 -5.54 10.17 3.23
C HIS A 80 -6.86 9.42 3.22
N HIS A 81 -6.78 8.09 3.21
CA HIS A 81 -7.94 7.23 3.28
C HIS A 81 -8.57 7.30 4.69
N ILE A 82 -9.90 7.27 4.78
CA ILE A 82 -10.63 7.36 6.06
C ILE A 82 -10.21 6.29 7.08
N LEU A 83 -9.83 5.10 6.61
CA LEU A 83 -9.33 4.00 7.46
C LEU A 83 -8.00 4.30 8.16
N LEU A 84 -7.27 5.32 7.71
CA LEU A 84 -6.01 5.80 8.30
C LEU A 84 -6.21 7.07 9.14
N HIS A 85 -7.44 7.56 9.28
CA HIS A 85 -7.73 8.75 10.08
C HIS A 85 -7.48 8.43 11.56
N ILE A 86 -6.56 9.18 12.18
CA ILE A 86 -6.27 9.10 13.61
C ILE A 86 -6.90 10.35 14.22
N THR A 87 -7.96 10.15 15.01
CA THR A 87 -8.49 11.21 15.86
C THR A 87 -7.48 11.47 16.97
N SER A 88 -6.91 12.68 17.01
CA SER A 88 -6.28 13.16 18.23
C SER A 88 -7.38 13.17 19.29
N ASP A 89 -7.27 12.33 20.31
CA ASP A 89 -8.29 12.22 21.34
C ASP A 89 -8.39 13.55 22.09
N HIS A 90 -9.34 14.37 21.67
CA HIS A 90 -10.25 14.97 22.63
C HIS A 90 -11.66 14.65 22.12
N THR A 91 -12.30 13.73 22.82
CA THR A 91 -13.68 13.23 22.64
C THR A 91 -13.76 11.92 21.87
N SER A 92 -13.45 10.85 22.62
CA SER A 92 -14.26 9.63 22.65
C SER A 92 -15.74 9.91 22.37
N GLN A 93 -16.35 9.12 21.49
CA GLN A 93 -17.79 8.84 21.38
C GLN A 93 -18.72 10.05 21.21
N TYR A 94 -19.35 10.22 20.02
CA TYR A 94 -20.77 10.59 19.95
C TYR A 94 -21.38 10.11 18.62
N HIS A 95 -22.35 9.19 18.79
CA HIS A 95 -23.38 8.62 17.90
C HIS A 95 -22.98 7.96 16.57
#